data_AF-A0A8C8ZW56-F1
#
_entry.id   AF-A0A8C8ZW56-F1
#
_cell.length_a   1.000
_cell.length_b   1.000
_cell.length_c   1.000
_cell.angle_alpha   90.00
_cell.angle_beta   90.00
_cell.angle_gamma   90.00
#
_symmetry.space_group_name_H-M   'P 1'
#
loop_
_entity.id
_entity.type
_entity.pdbx_description
1 polymer ?
#
loop_
_entity_poly.entity_id
_entity_poly.type
_entity_poly.pdbx_seq_one_letter_code
_entity_poly.pdbx_strand_id
1 'polypeptide(L)'
;SIYKLSSVVAVGLGMYLVIFPEGTRYNPRQTKVLSASQAFAAQKGLAVLKHVLTPRIKATYVAFESMKNYLDAIYDVTVVYEGKDDRGQRKASPSMTEFLCKECPKIHIHIDRIDKKDVPEQQEDMRRWLHERFEIKDKMLIEFYDSPDPERRNKFPGKTVNSKLSIKKTLPSVLILSGLTAGMLMTEIGRKLYIYTWIYGTLLGCLWVTIKT
;
A
#
# COMPACT_ATOMS: atom_id res chain seq x y z
N SER A 1 9.96 -10.25 -12.97
CA SER A 1 10.29 -10.71 -14.33
C SER A 1 9.14 -11.56 -14.84
N ILE A 2 8.61 -11.29 -16.03
CA ILE A 2 7.40 -11.92 -16.60
C ILE A 2 7.51 -13.45 -16.62
N TYR A 3 8.69 -13.96 -16.94
CA TYR A 3 9.02 -15.39 -16.91
C TYR A 3 8.72 -16.07 -15.56
N LYS A 4 8.95 -15.36 -14.45
CA LYS A 4 8.66 -15.87 -13.10
C LYS A 4 7.15 -15.90 -12.81
N LEU A 5 6.39 -15.01 -13.44
CA LEU A 5 4.93 -15.01 -13.30
C LEU A 5 4.33 -16.19 -14.08
N SER A 6 4.75 -16.38 -15.33
CA SER A 6 4.31 -17.49 -16.18
C SER A 6 4.67 -18.85 -15.57
N SER A 7 5.87 -18.98 -14.99
CA SER A 7 6.29 -20.22 -14.34
C SER A 7 5.44 -20.57 -13.12
N VAL A 8 5.01 -19.58 -12.33
CA VAL A 8 4.17 -19.82 -11.14
C VAL A 8 2.75 -20.16 -11.55
N VAL A 9 2.22 -19.48 -12.56
CA VAL A 9 0.90 -19.78 -13.15
C VAL A 9 0.83 -21.22 -13.66
N ALA A 10 1.90 -21.71 -14.30
CA ALA A 10 1.95 -23.09 -14.82
C ALA A 10 1.87 -24.18 -13.73
N VAL A 11 2.20 -23.85 -12.47
CA VAL A 11 2.19 -24.82 -11.35
C VAL A 11 0.79 -24.97 -10.73
N GLY A 12 -0.18 -24.11 -11.09
CA GLY A 12 -1.57 -24.24 -10.63
C GLY A 12 -1.81 -23.95 -9.15
N LEU A 13 -0.84 -23.32 -8.46
CA LEU A 13 -0.98 -22.91 -7.07
C LEU A 13 -1.80 -21.61 -6.97
N GLY A 14 -2.65 -21.50 -5.94
CA GLY A 14 -3.36 -20.26 -5.63
C GLY A 14 -2.38 -19.11 -5.40
N MET A 15 -2.40 -18.11 -6.28
CA MET A 15 -1.47 -16.98 -6.26
C MET A 15 -2.23 -15.66 -6.10
N TYR A 16 -1.71 -14.78 -5.25
CA TYR A 16 -2.13 -13.39 -5.18
C TYR A 16 -1.01 -12.50 -5.72
N LEU A 17 -1.36 -11.60 -6.65
CA LEU A 17 -0.45 -10.59 -7.17
C LEU A 17 -0.96 -9.20 -6.78
N VAL A 18 -0.08 -8.42 -6.14
CA VAL A 18 -0.36 -7.03 -5.80
C VAL A 18 0.43 -6.11 -6.74
N ILE A 19 -0.28 -5.20 -7.41
CA ILE A 19 0.30 -4.22 -8.32
C ILE A 19 -0.04 -2.83 -7.81
N PHE A 20 0.92 -1.91 -7.89
CA PHE A 20 0.72 -0.49 -7.60
C PHE A 20 0.86 0.30 -8.90
N PRO A 21 -0.25 0.58 -9.62
CA PRO A 21 -0.18 1.27 -10.92
C PRO A 21 0.45 2.67 -10.85
N GLU A 22 0.37 3.34 -9.71
CA GLU A 22 1.01 4.65 -9.46
C GLU A 22 2.55 4.58 -9.50
N GLY A 23 3.13 3.40 -9.27
CA GLY A 23 4.57 3.17 -9.20
C GLY A 23 5.25 3.68 -7.92
N THR A 24 4.68 4.67 -7.24
CA THR A 24 5.16 5.22 -5.98
C THR A 24 4.00 5.52 -5.04
N ARG A 25 4.26 5.60 -3.74
CA ARG A 25 3.24 6.02 -2.76
C ARG A 25 2.93 7.51 -2.93
N TYR A 26 1.66 7.87 -2.99
CA TYR A 26 1.22 9.26 -2.94
C TYR A 26 1.77 9.95 -1.68
N ASN A 27 2.42 11.10 -1.85
CA ASN A 27 2.89 11.91 -0.74
C ASN A 27 2.58 13.40 -1.02
N PRO A 28 1.70 14.04 -0.22
CA PRO A 28 1.35 15.44 -0.41
C PRO A 28 2.56 16.38 -0.30
N ARG A 29 3.61 15.98 0.43
CA ARG A 29 4.85 16.76 0.58
C ARG A 29 5.76 16.70 -0.65
N GLN A 30 5.54 15.74 -1.55
CA GLN A 30 6.35 15.56 -2.76
C GLN A 30 5.71 16.27 -3.96
N THR A 31 5.63 17.60 -3.88
CA THR A 31 4.99 18.45 -4.89
C THR A 31 5.54 18.23 -6.30
N LYS A 32 6.84 17.91 -6.45
CA LYS A 32 7.48 17.63 -7.75
C LYS A 32 6.90 16.39 -8.44
N VAL A 33 6.62 15.33 -7.70
CA VAL A 33 6.06 14.09 -8.25
C VAL A 33 4.60 14.31 -8.65
N LEU A 34 3.86 15.05 -7.82
CA LEU A 34 2.48 15.42 -8.08
C LEU A 34 2.37 16.29 -9.34
N SER A 35 3.15 17.36 -9.44
CA SER A 35 3.11 18.26 -10.60
C SER A 35 3.53 17.55 -11.88
N ALA A 36 4.54 16.67 -11.82
CA ALA A 36 4.93 15.85 -12.96
C ALA A 36 3.83 14.88 -13.40
N SER A 37 3.13 14.26 -12.45
CA SER A 37 1.98 13.39 -12.75
C SER A 37 0.84 14.17 -13.40
N GLN A 38 0.52 15.36 -12.87
CA GLN A 38 -0.54 16.22 -13.40
C GLN A 38 -0.20 16.74 -14.79
N ALA A 39 1.05 17.15 -15.02
CA ALA A 39 1.53 17.55 -16.34
C ALA A 39 1.45 16.40 -17.35
N PHE A 40 1.80 15.18 -16.93
CA PHE A 40 1.65 13.99 -17.77
C PHE A 40 0.19 13.71 -18.14
N ALA A 41 -0.74 13.81 -17.17
CA ALA A 41 -2.17 13.67 -17.43
C ALA A 41 -2.67 14.72 -18.43
N ALA A 42 -2.33 16.00 -18.21
CA ALA A 42 -2.70 17.11 -19.09
C ALA A 42 -2.15 16.93 -20.52
N GLN A 43 -0.88 16.52 -20.65
CA GLN A 43 -0.24 16.26 -21.96
C GLN A 43 -0.93 15.12 -22.73
N LYS A 44 -1.47 14.13 -22.02
CA LYS A 44 -2.16 12.97 -22.59
C LYS A 44 -3.67 13.18 -22.75
N GLY A 45 -4.19 14.36 -22.42
CA GLY A 45 -5.63 14.66 -22.49
C GLY A 45 -6.46 13.86 -21.48
N LEU A 46 -5.84 13.42 -20.38
CA LEU A 46 -6.48 12.68 -19.31
C LEU A 46 -6.92 13.63 -18.18
N ALA A 47 -7.92 13.23 -17.39
CA ALA A 47 -8.34 14.03 -16.24
C ALA A 47 -7.21 14.21 -15.23
N VAL A 48 -7.02 15.44 -14.77
CA VAL A 48 -5.97 15.78 -13.81
C VAL A 48 -6.42 15.39 -12.41
N LEU A 49 -5.74 14.39 -11.82
CA LEU A 49 -6.05 13.84 -10.50
C LEU A 49 -5.36 14.65 -9.39
N LYS A 50 -6.00 14.79 -8.22
CA LYS A 50 -5.52 15.61 -7.11
C LYS A 50 -4.98 14.79 -5.94
N HIS A 51 -5.64 13.70 -5.58
CA HIS A 51 -5.39 12.88 -4.39
C HIS A 51 -4.77 11.52 -4.68
N VAL A 52 -4.57 11.19 -5.97
CA VAL A 52 -3.87 10.00 -6.48
C VAL A 52 -2.92 10.39 -7.62
N LEU A 53 -1.91 9.55 -7.87
CA LEU A 53 -1.05 9.71 -9.05
C LEU A 53 -1.69 9.06 -10.29
N THR A 54 -1.30 9.54 -11.47
CA THR A 54 -1.74 9.00 -12.75
C THR A 54 -1.21 7.57 -12.94
N PRO A 55 -2.08 6.57 -13.18
CA PRO A 55 -1.66 5.18 -13.23
C PRO A 55 -0.85 4.86 -14.48
N ARG A 56 0.14 3.96 -14.33
CA ARG A 56 0.93 3.41 -15.43
C ARG A 56 0.39 2.05 -15.84
N ILE A 57 -0.04 1.93 -17.09
CA ILE A 57 -0.73 0.74 -17.60
C ILE A 57 0.16 -0.50 -17.78
N LYS A 58 1.46 -0.32 -18.10
CA LYS A 58 2.34 -1.41 -18.57
C LYS A 58 2.34 -2.64 -17.64
N ALA A 59 2.57 -2.43 -16.34
CA ALA A 59 2.66 -3.52 -15.38
C ALA A 59 1.31 -4.24 -15.20
N THR A 60 0.23 -3.47 -15.11
CA THR A 60 -1.15 -3.98 -14.98
C THR A 60 -1.54 -4.81 -16.19
N TYR A 61 -1.29 -4.30 -17.41
CA TYR A 61 -1.61 -4.99 -18.66
C TYR A 61 -0.88 -6.34 -18.77
N VAL A 62 0.45 -6.33 -18.59
CA VAL A 62 1.26 -7.55 -18.68
C VAL A 62 0.83 -8.59 -17.64
N ALA A 63 0.53 -8.16 -16.41
CA ALA A 63 0.07 -9.05 -15.36
C ALA A 63 -1.31 -9.64 -15.67
N PHE A 64 -2.26 -8.81 -16.13
CA PHE A 64 -3.59 -9.26 -16.52
C PHE A 64 -3.50 -10.25 -17.69
N GLU A 65 -2.79 -9.90 -18.76
CA GLU A 65 -2.60 -10.75 -19.94
C GLU A 65 -2.00 -12.12 -19.58
N SER A 66 -1.04 -12.15 -18.66
CA SER A 66 -0.39 -13.39 -18.21
C SER A 66 -1.29 -14.27 -17.34
N MET A 67 -2.24 -13.67 -16.61
CA MET A 67 -3.06 -14.38 -15.61
C MET A 67 -4.52 -14.50 -16.00
N LYS A 68 -4.96 -13.91 -17.13
CA LYS A 68 -6.40 -13.80 -17.47
C LYS A 68 -7.11 -15.16 -17.46
N ASN A 69 -6.44 -16.26 -17.79
CA ASN A 69 -7.06 -17.59 -17.80
C ASN A 69 -7.27 -18.20 -16.41
N TYR A 70 -6.62 -17.66 -15.37
CA TYR A 70 -6.62 -18.19 -14.00
C TYR A 70 -7.17 -17.17 -12.99
N LEU A 71 -7.52 -15.98 -13.44
CA LEU A 71 -7.99 -14.88 -12.60
C LEU A 71 -9.52 -14.88 -12.52
N ASP A 72 -10.06 -15.01 -11.32
CA ASP A 72 -11.50 -14.89 -11.09
C ASP A 72 -11.97 -13.43 -11.04
N ALA A 73 -11.22 -12.58 -10.35
CA ALA A 73 -11.57 -11.17 -10.13
C ALA A 73 -10.35 -10.32 -9.77
N ILE A 74 -10.44 -9.02 -10.03
CA ILE A 74 -9.49 -8.02 -9.56
C ILE A 74 -10.08 -7.33 -8.33
N TYR A 75 -9.30 -7.27 -7.26
CA TYR A 75 -9.66 -6.51 -6.06
C TYR A 75 -8.99 -5.15 -6.11
N ASP A 76 -9.80 -4.12 -6.30
CA ASP A 76 -9.36 -2.74 -6.25
C ASP A 76 -9.40 -2.23 -4.81
N VAL A 77 -8.22 -2.07 -4.20
CA VAL A 77 -8.08 -1.71 -2.78
C VAL A 77 -7.55 -0.29 -2.66
N THR A 78 -8.29 0.55 -1.94
CA THR A 78 -7.88 1.92 -1.60
C THR A 78 -7.73 2.04 -0.08
N VAL A 79 -6.51 2.33 0.37
CA VAL A 79 -6.19 2.49 1.79
C VAL A 79 -5.97 3.96 2.10
N VAL A 80 -6.70 4.44 3.09
CA VAL A 80 -6.71 5.83 3.52
C VAL A 80 -6.42 5.91 5.00
N TYR A 81 -5.49 6.80 5.34
CA TYR A 81 -5.10 7.07 6.72
C TYR A 81 -5.80 8.35 7.17
N GLU A 82 -6.53 8.26 8.27
CA GLU A 82 -7.12 9.42 8.93
C GLU A 82 -6.03 10.20 9.65
N GLY A 83 -6.11 11.54 9.58
CA GLY A 83 -5.15 12.44 10.18
C GLY A 83 -4.83 13.62 9.28
N LYS A 84 -4.81 14.81 9.90
CA LYS A 84 -4.30 16.03 9.28
C LYS A 84 -3.00 16.41 9.95
N ASP A 85 -2.11 17.05 9.19
CA ASP A 85 -0.95 17.70 9.77
C ASP A 85 -1.35 19.00 10.50
N ASP A 86 -0.39 19.63 11.17
CA ASP A 86 -0.60 20.87 11.93
C ASP A 86 -1.10 22.04 11.06
N ARG A 87 -1.02 21.90 9.72
CA ARG A 87 -1.47 22.88 8.73
C ARG A 87 -2.84 22.53 8.15
N GLY A 88 -3.51 21.51 8.69
CA GLY A 88 -4.82 21.06 8.22
C GLY A 88 -4.79 20.28 6.91
N GLN A 89 -3.61 19.92 6.39
CA GLN A 89 -3.45 19.15 5.15
C GLN A 89 -3.42 17.65 5.44
N ARG A 90 -3.67 16.84 4.40
CA ARG A 90 -3.59 15.38 4.48
C ARG A 90 -2.21 14.93 4.96
N LYS A 91 -2.13 14.16 6.05
CA LYS A 91 -0.87 13.55 6.51
C LYS A 91 -0.42 12.49 5.49
N ALA A 92 0.90 12.36 5.29
CA ALA A 92 1.45 11.26 4.49
C ALA A 92 1.16 9.91 5.17
N SER A 93 1.23 8.82 4.40
CA SER A 93 1.11 7.47 4.96
C SER A 93 2.09 7.29 6.12
N PRO A 94 1.64 6.75 7.28
CA PRO A 94 2.52 6.50 8.41
C PRO A 94 3.60 5.48 8.04
N SER A 95 4.78 5.66 8.62
CA SER A 95 5.81 4.64 8.71
C SER A 95 5.37 3.50 9.63
N MET A 96 6.10 2.38 9.60
CA MET A 96 5.80 1.24 10.47
C MET A 96 5.87 1.63 11.95
N THR A 97 6.84 2.47 12.32
CA THR A 97 6.99 2.96 13.69
C THR A 97 5.82 3.83 14.12
N GLU A 98 5.42 4.81 13.31
CA GLU A 98 4.27 5.68 13.59
C GLU A 98 2.97 4.86 13.68
N PHE A 99 2.82 3.85 12.82
CA PHE A 99 1.67 2.94 12.87
C PHE A 99 1.64 2.12 14.18
N LEU A 100 2.78 1.56 14.60
CA LEU A 100 2.89 0.80 15.86
C LEU A 100 2.71 1.68 17.10
N CYS A 101 3.18 2.93 17.04
CA CYS A 101 2.99 3.95 18.08
C CYS A 101 1.57 4.55 18.10
N LYS A 102 0.65 4.06 17.25
CA LYS A 102 -0.74 4.54 17.13
C LYS A 102 -0.87 6.01 16.76
N GLU A 103 0.08 6.55 16.01
CA GLU A 103 -0.01 7.93 15.50
C GLU A 103 -1.04 8.11 14.37
N CYS A 104 -1.65 7.01 13.91
CA CYS A 104 -2.81 7.02 13.02
C CYS A 104 -4.04 6.52 13.78
N PRO A 105 -5.04 7.38 14.05
CA PRO A 105 -6.20 7.02 14.86
C PRO A 105 -7.12 6.01 14.17
N LYS A 106 -7.24 6.07 12.83
CA LYS A 106 -8.09 5.17 12.05
C LYS A 106 -7.56 4.99 10.63
N ILE A 107 -7.63 3.75 10.16
CA ILE A 107 -7.39 3.39 8.78
C ILE A 107 -8.72 3.01 8.16
N HIS A 108 -9.00 3.59 7.00
CA HIS A 108 -10.16 3.28 6.19
C HIS A 108 -9.69 2.49 4.98
N ILE A 109 -10.33 1.36 4.71
CA ILE A 109 -10.01 0.50 3.57
C ILE A 109 -11.29 0.36 2.75
N HIS A 110 -11.25 0.84 1.51
CA HIS A 110 -12.29 0.61 0.53
C HIS A 110 -11.83 -0.52 -0.40
N ILE A 111 -12.69 -1.53 -0.62
CA ILE A 111 -12.41 -2.68 -1.47
C ILE A 111 -13.56 -2.78 -2.47
N ASP A 112 -13.23 -2.77 -3.75
CA ASP A 112 -14.16 -3.03 -4.83
C ASP A 112 -13.74 -4.31 -5.58
N ARG A 113 -14.69 -5.22 -5.80
CA ARG A 113 -14.43 -6.49 -6.50
C ARG A 113 -14.89 -6.33 -7.94
N ILE A 114 -13.93 -6.33 -8.85
CA ILE A 114 -14.15 -6.22 -10.29
C ILE A 114 -14.10 -7.62 -10.88
N ASP A 115 -15.16 -8.02 -11.56
CA ASP A 115 -15.19 -9.28 -12.28
C ASP A 115 -14.25 -9.23 -13.49
N LYS A 116 -13.58 -10.32 -13.81
CA LYS A 116 -12.67 -10.40 -14.97
C LYS A 116 -13.37 -9.94 -16.26
N LYS A 117 -14.67 -10.24 -16.42
CA LYS A 117 -15.45 -9.87 -17.62
C LYS A 117 -15.58 -8.36 -17.83
N ASP A 118 -15.43 -7.58 -16.77
CA ASP A 118 -15.56 -6.12 -16.80
C ASP A 118 -14.20 -5.43 -17.11
N VAL A 119 -13.14 -6.21 -17.32
CA VAL A 119 -11.78 -5.72 -17.59
C VAL A 119 -11.51 -5.82 -19.10
N PRO A 120 -11.14 -4.71 -19.76
CA PRO A 120 -10.83 -4.74 -21.19
C PRO A 120 -9.57 -5.54 -21.48
N GLU A 121 -9.58 -6.36 -22.53
CA GLU A 121 -8.39 -7.11 -22.96
C GLU A 121 -7.43 -6.27 -23.82
N GLN A 122 -7.94 -5.29 -24.56
CA GLN A 122 -7.13 -4.43 -25.43
C GLN A 122 -6.35 -3.41 -24.60
N GLN A 123 -5.07 -3.21 -24.94
CA GLN A 123 -4.16 -2.37 -24.14
C GLN A 123 -4.62 -0.91 -24.02
N GLU A 124 -5.15 -0.34 -25.10
CA GLU A 124 -5.61 1.06 -25.12
C GLU A 124 -6.91 1.23 -24.31
N ASP A 125 -7.85 0.29 -24.45
CA ASP A 125 -9.08 0.30 -23.66
C ASP A 125 -8.79 0.09 -22.18
N MET A 126 -7.87 -0.82 -21.84
CA MET A 126 -7.44 -1.03 -20.47
C MET A 126 -6.76 0.22 -19.89
N ARG A 127 -6.03 1.00 -20.70
CA ARG A 127 -5.44 2.27 -20.26
C ARG A 127 -6.52 3.26 -19.85
N ARG A 128 -7.54 3.44 -20.70
CA ARG A 128 -8.68 4.32 -20.42
C ARG A 128 -9.45 3.84 -19.19
N TRP A 129 -9.81 2.56 -19.17
CA TRP A 129 -10.49 1.93 -18.03
C TRP A 129 -9.72 2.10 -16.72
N LEU A 130 -8.42 1.84 -16.72
CA LEU A 130 -7.59 2.02 -15.52
C LEU A 130 -7.56 3.49 -15.08
N HIS A 131 -7.56 4.43 -16.02
CA HIS A 131 -7.64 5.85 -15.69
C HIS A 131 -9.00 6.21 -15.06
N GLU A 132 -10.11 5.76 -15.64
CA GLU A 132 -11.47 5.97 -15.11
C GLU A 132 -11.61 5.39 -13.69
N ARG A 133 -11.01 4.22 -13.42
CA ARG A 133 -10.94 3.65 -12.07
C ARG A 133 -10.23 4.57 -11.09
N PHE A 134 -9.16 5.23 -11.52
CA PHE A 134 -8.44 6.20 -10.71
C PHE A 134 -9.19 7.52 -10.54
N GLU A 135 -10.00 7.94 -11.51
CA GLU A 135 -10.90 9.09 -11.37
C GLU A 135 -11.99 8.85 -10.32
N ILE A 136 -12.55 7.63 -10.27
CA ILE A 136 -13.54 7.25 -9.24
C ILE A 136 -12.88 7.33 -7.85
N LYS A 137 -11.64 6.83 -7.71
CA LYS A 137 -10.88 6.94 -6.46
C LYS A 137 -10.61 8.39 -6.10
N ASP A 138 -10.19 9.21 -7.06
CA ASP A 138 -9.88 10.62 -6.82
C ASP A 138 -11.12 11.37 -6.30
N LYS A 139 -12.29 11.17 -6.94
CA LYS A 139 -13.57 11.72 -6.47
C LYS A 139 -13.90 11.27 -5.05
N MET A 140 -13.74 9.98 -4.76
CA MET A 140 -13.96 9.44 -3.43
C MET A 140 -13.02 10.05 -2.38
N LEU A 141 -11.76 10.29 -2.73
CA LEU A 141 -10.80 10.94 -1.83
C LEU A 141 -11.06 12.44 -1.67
N ILE A 142 -11.56 13.12 -2.70
CA ILE A 142 -12.04 14.50 -2.62
C ILE A 142 -13.18 14.58 -1.61
N GLU A 143 -14.17 13.69 -1.68
CA GLU A 143 -15.25 13.65 -0.68
C GLU A 143 -14.72 13.32 0.72
N PHE A 144 -13.80 12.37 0.83
CA PHE A 144 -13.24 11.96 2.12
C PHE A 144 -12.46 13.09 2.83
N TYR A 145 -11.62 13.82 2.09
CA TYR A 145 -10.70 14.82 2.67
C TYR A 145 -11.21 16.27 2.57
N ASP A 146 -11.86 16.62 1.45
CA ASP A 146 -12.17 18.00 1.06
C ASP A 146 -13.69 18.30 1.08
N SER A 147 -14.56 17.35 1.47
CA SER A 147 -16.01 17.58 1.50
C SER A 147 -16.38 18.82 2.33
N PRO A 148 -17.27 19.71 1.84
CA PRO A 148 -17.79 20.82 2.65
C PRO A 148 -18.71 20.33 3.78
N ASP A 149 -19.42 19.23 3.54
CA ASP A 149 -20.30 18.57 4.53
C ASP A 149 -19.47 17.76 5.54
N PRO A 150 -19.51 18.11 6.85
CA PRO A 150 -18.82 17.38 7.90
C PRO A 150 -19.26 15.92 8.03
N GLU A 151 -20.52 15.59 7.69
CA GLU A 151 -21.06 14.22 7.80
C GLU A 151 -20.40 13.25 6.81
N ARG A 152 -19.93 13.77 5.67
CA ARG A 152 -19.28 13.00 4.59
C ARG A 152 -17.77 12.93 4.74
N ARG A 153 -17.17 13.82 5.52
CA ARG A 153 -15.72 13.78 5.81
C ARG A 153 -15.37 12.50 6.56
N ASN A 154 -14.20 11.95 6.27
CA ASN A 154 -13.66 10.74 6.90
C ASN A 154 -14.58 9.50 6.80
N LYS A 155 -15.48 9.45 5.80
CA LYS A 155 -16.33 8.27 5.53
C LYS A 155 -16.23 7.89 4.06
N PHE A 156 -16.11 6.59 3.80
CA PHE A 156 -16.27 6.06 2.45
C PHE A 156 -17.75 5.80 2.14
N PRO A 157 -18.14 5.84 0.86
CA PRO A 157 -19.48 5.45 0.46
C PRO A 157 -19.72 3.95 0.69
N GLY A 158 -20.95 3.59 1.07
CA GLY A 158 -21.38 2.20 1.21
C GLY A 158 -21.40 1.66 2.65
N LYS A 159 -21.39 0.33 2.78
CA LYS A 159 -21.46 -0.37 4.08
C LYS A 159 -20.09 -0.39 4.74
N THR A 160 -19.96 0.27 5.88
CA THR A 160 -18.71 0.31 6.64
C THR A 160 -18.69 -0.76 7.73
N VAL A 161 -17.65 -1.59 7.74
CA VAL A 161 -17.39 -2.53 8.83
C VAL A 161 -16.29 -1.96 9.71
N ASN A 162 -16.63 -1.59 10.95
CA ASN A 162 -15.66 -1.10 11.92
C ASN A 162 -15.05 -2.28 12.68
N SER A 163 -13.75 -2.54 12.47
CA SER A 163 -13.00 -3.51 13.26
C SER A 163 -12.08 -2.78 14.23
N LYS A 164 -12.23 -3.05 15.53
CA LYS A 164 -11.26 -2.57 16.53
C LYS A 164 -10.09 -3.54 16.56
N LEU A 165 -8.88 -3.01 16.33
CA LEU A 165 -7.64 -3.76 16.56
C LEU A 165 -7.50 -4.04 18.07
N SER A 166 -7.91 -5.23 18.49
CA SER A 166 -7.83 -5.65 19.89
C SER A 166 -6.41 -6.13 20.19
N ILE A 167 -5.73 -5.46 21.12
CA ILE A 167 -4.41 -5.86 21.65
C ILE A 167 -4.45 -7.29 22.22
N LYS A 168 -5.62 -7.76 22.66
CA LYS A 168 -5.80 -9.13 23.14
C LYS A 168 -5.46 -10.19 22.07
N LYS A 169 -5.62 -9.86 20.78
CA LYS A 169 -5.29 -10.76 19.67
C LYS A 169 -3.78 -10.88 19.44
N THR A 170 -2.99 -9.86 19.81
CA THR A 170 -1.53 -9.87 19.68
C THR A 170 -0.84 -10.38 20.95
N LEU A 171 -1.56 -10.46 22.07
CA LEU A 171 -1.03 -10.88 23.36
C LEU A 171 -0.39 -12.29 23.33
N PRO A 172 -0.98 -13.33 22.71
CA PRO A 172 -0.36 -14.66 22.66
C PRO A 172 0.97 -14.66 21.94
N SER A 173 1.06 -13.99 20.79
CA SER A 173 2.31 -13.88 20.01
C SER A 173 3.38 -13.12 20.80
N VAL A 174 3.00 -12.04 21.48
CA VAL A 174 3.91 -11.27 22.34
C VAL A 174 4.41 -12.14 23.50
N LEU A 175 3.54 -12.88 24.18
CA LEU A 175 3.91 -13.75 25.29
C LEU A 175 4.85 -14.88 24.84
N ILE A 176 4.57 -15.53 23.71
CA ILE A 176 5.44 -16.57 23.14
C ILE A 176 6.81 -15.98 22.79
N LEU A 177 6.84 -14.85 22.07
CA LEU A 177 8.10 -14.23 21.66
C LEU A 177 8.89 -13.71 22.88
N SER A 178 8.21 -13.12 23.87
CA SER A 178 8.84 -12.68 25.11
C SER A 178 9.35 -13.85 25.94
N GLY A 179 8.62 -14.98 25.96
CA GLY A 179 9.03 -16.19 26.67
C GLY A 179 10.25 -16.84 26.04
N LEU A 180 10.26 -16.97 24.70
CA LEU A 180 11.40 -17.50 23.94
C LEU A 180 12.64 -16.60 24.10
N THR A 181 12.47 -15.28 23.98
CA THR A 181 13.59 -14.34 24.16
C THR A 181 14.07 -14.30 25.60
N ALA A 182 13.19 -14.32 26.61
CA ALA A 182 13.58 -14.43 28.01
C ALA A 182 14.34 -15.73 28.28
N GLY A 183 13.83 -16.88 27.80
CA GLY A 183 14.51 -18.18 27.93
C GLY A 183 15.90 -18.18 27.31
N MET A 184 16.06 -17.55 26.14
CA MET A 184 17.36 -17.37 25.50
C MET A 184 18.30 -16.51 26.37
N LEU A 185 17.81 -15.39 26.90
CA LEU A 185 18.60 -14.45 27.71
C LEU A 185 18.98 -14.99 29.10
N MET A 186 18.22 -15.94 29.64
CA MET A 186 18.54 -16.62 30.90
C MET A 186 19.75 -17.57 30.78
N THR A 187 20.11 -17.99 29.57
CA THR A 187 21.30 -18.81 29.33
C THR A 187 22.53 -17.93 29.06
N GLU A 188 23.69 -18.31 29.58
CA GLU A 188 24.93 -17.55 29.32
C GLU A 188 25.31 -17.53 27.84
N ILE A 189 25.05 -18.64 27.13
CA ILE A 189 25.30 -18.79 25.69
C ILE A 189 24.37 -17.86 24.91
N GLY A 190 23.06 -17.87 25.21
CA GLY A 190 22.09 -17.02 24.52
C GLY A 190 22.30 -15.53 24.77
N ARG A 191 22.71 -15.14 26.00
CA ARG A 191 23.08 -13.76 26.31
C ARG A 191 24.32 -13.30 25.55
N LYS A 192 25.38 -14.12 25.49
CA LYS A 192 26.58 -13.82 24.68
C LYS A 192 26.21 -13.70 23.22
N LEU A 193 25.45 -14.66 22.68
CA LEU A 193 25.01 -14.63 21.28
C LEU A 193 24.23 -13.34 20.99
N TYR A 194 23.22 -12.99 21.79
CA TYR A 194 22.39 -11.80 21.60
C TYR A 194 23.21 -10.49 21.57
N ILE A 195 24.14 -10.33 22.51
CA ILE A 195 25.03 -9.15 22.57
C ILE A 195 25.96 -9.11 21.36
N TYR A 196 26.55 -10.24 20.97
CA TYR A 196 27.39 -10.31 19.78
C TYR A 196 26.59 -9.95 18.53
N THR A 197 25.38 -10.48 18.34
CA THR A 197 24.56 -10.14 17.16
C THR A 197 24.26 -8.64 17.09
N TRP A 198 23.99 -8.00 18.23
CA TRP A 198 23.78 -6.56 18.30
C TRP A 198 25.05 -5.78 17.96
N ILE A 199 26.19 -6.09 18.59
CA ILE A 199 27.46 -5.38 18.35
C ILE A 199 27.92 -5.57 16.90
N TYR A 200 27.95 -6.81 16.40
CA TYR A 200 28.35 -7.08 15.02
C TYR A 200 27.35 -6.48 14.02
N GLY A 201 26.05 -6.54 14.30
CA GLY A 201 25.02 -5.93 13.47
C GLY A 201 25.16 -4.42 13.36
N THR A 202 25.45 -3.73 14.47
CA THR A 202 25.70 -2.28 14.48
C THR A 202 27.00 -1.93 13.77
N LEU A 203 28.09 -2.68 14.01
CA LEU A 203 29.37 -2.46 13.31
C LEU A 203 29.24 -2.67 11.79
N LEU A 204 28.54 -3.72 11.36
CA LEU A 204 28.30 -3.99 9.94
C LEU A 204 27.41 -2.91 9.31
N GLY A 205 26.40 -2.44 10.05
CA GLY A 205 25.54 -1.34 9.64
C GLY A 205 26.30 -0.02 9.48
N CYS A 206 27.15 0.33 10.45
CA CYS A 206 28.02 1.50 10.37
C CYS A 206 28.99 1.39 9.17
N LEU A 207 29.63 0.23 8.99
CA LEU A 207 30.54 -0.02 7.86
C LEU A 207 29.82 0.13 6.51
N TRP A 208 28.60 -0.41 6.39
CA TRP A 208 27.79 -0.30 5.18
C TRP A 208 27.39 1.15 4.86
N VAL A 209 27.10 1.95 5.89
CA VAL A 209 26.81 3.39 5.72
C VAL A 209 28.07 4.15 5.29
N THR A 210 29.23 3.84 5.86
CA THR A 210 30.51 4.49 5.48
C THR A 210 30.95 4.13 4.05
N ILE A 211 30.69 2.91 3.58
CA ILE A 211 31.04 2.49 2.20
C ILE A 211 30.11 3.11 1.14
N LYS A 212 28.89 3.48 1.52
CA LYS A 212 27.87 3.99 0.61
C LYS A 212 27.80 5.53 0.57
N THR A 213 28.57 6.21 1.42
CA THR A 213 28.73 7.68 1.45
C THR A 213 29.99 8.04 0.67
#